data_AF-A0A2N2NCR9-F1
#
_entry.id   AF-A0A2N2NCR9-F1
#
_cell.length_a   1.000
_cell.length_b   1.000
_cell.length_c   1.000
_cell.angle_alpha   90.00
_cell.angle_beta   90.00
_cell.angle_gamma   90.00
#
_symmetry.space_group_name_H-M   'P 1'
#
loop_
_entity.id
_entity.type
_entity.pdbx_description
1 polymer ?
#
loop_
_entity_poly.entity_id
_entity_poly.type
_entity_poly.pdbx_seq_one_letter_code
_entity_poly.pdbx_strand_id
1 'polypeptide(L)'
;MDNASNSVGKTLQPPYVHPLDQNDLKLIERVREELVKRGVNPPSWRETDPEKRRRFFDEVRSILIDQGENRTAVNRNAQIVTDALSGVGLLDQLLRDPYVEEIFVRNGHVAVEYDGTFHHLGKLADDSYFENLAVHVADQGG
;
A
#
# COMPACT_ATOMS: atom_id res chain seq x y z
N MET A 1 -39.78 -25.79 -19.19
CA MET A 1 -38.37 -26.13 -18.87
C MET A 1 -37.60 -24.87 -19.10
N ASP A 2 -37.56 -24.02 -18.09
CA ASP A 2 -37.13 -22.63 -18.19
C ASP A 2 -36.47 -22.32 -16.85
N ASN A 3 -35.16 -22.05 -16.81
CA ASN A 3 -34.67 -20.81 -16.24
C ASN A 3 -33.16 -20.62 -16.47
N ALA A 4 -32.86 -19.45 -17.03
CA ALA A 4 -31.68 -18.62 -16.80
C ALA A 4 -30.28 -19.22 -17.03
N SER A 5 -29.74 -18.88 -18.19
CA SER A 5 -28.35 -18.48 -18.39
C SER A 5 -27.83 -17.67 -17.20
N ASN A 6 -27.10 -18.31 -16.29
CA ASN A 6 -26.35 -17.61 -15.25
C ASN A 6 -25.02 -17.20 -15.88
N SER A 7 -25.05 -16.08 -16.60
CA SER A 7 -23.85 -15.44 -17.13
C SER A 7 -22.89 -15.17 -15.98
N VAL A 8 -21.76 -15.87 -16.01
CA VAL A 8 -20.56 -15.58 -15.21
C VAL A 8 -20.07 -14.19 -15.61
N GLY A 9 -20.60 -13.18 -14.95
CA GLY A 9 -20.10 -11.81 -14.98
C GLY A 9 -19.56 -11.48 -13.60
N LYS A 10 -18.45 -12.10 -13.20
CA LYS A 10 -17.69 -11.60 -12.06
C LYS A 10 -17.12 -10.28 -12.57
N THR A 11 -17.80 -9.16 -12.32
CA THR A 11 -17.21 -7.83 -12.53
C THR A 11 -15.91 -7.86 -11.75
N LEU A 12 -14.80 -7.97 -12.47
CA LEU A 12 -13.50 -7.90 -11.87
C LEU A 12 -13.37 -6.45 -11.41
N GLN A 13 -13.32 -6.26 -10.10
CA GLN A 13 -13.14 -4.94 -9.51
C GLN A 13 -11.72 -4.91 -8.95
N PRO A 14 -11.02 -3.78 -9.09
CA PRO A 14 -9.72 -3.64 -8.48
C PRO A 14 -9.82 -3.81 -6.95
N PRO A 15 -8.75 -4.28 -6.30
CA PRO A 15 -8.74 -4.42 -4.85
C PRO A 15 -9.01 -3.06 -4.19
N TYR A 16 -9.79 -3.09 -3.11
CA TYR A 16 -10.09 -1.88 -2.36
C TYR A 16 -8.85 -1.42 -1.59
N VAL A 17 -8.37 -0.23 -1.93
CA VAL A 17 -7.26 0.43 -1.24
C VAL A 17 -7.82 1.39 -0.22
N HIS A 18 -7.39 1.25 1.04
CA HIS A 18 -7.78 2.18 2.08
C HIS A 18 -7.05 3.52 1.91
N PRO A 19 -7.75 4.65 1.80
CA PRO A 19 -7.10 5.96 1.77
C PRO A 19 -6.34 6.20 3.08
N LEU A 20 -5.18 6.84 2.99
CA LEU A 20 -4.39 7.29 4.15
C LEU A 20 -4.92 8.65 4.61
N ASP A 21 -5.30 8.73 5.88
CA ASP A 21 -5.61 10.00 6.52
C ASP A 21 -4.34 10.71 7.00
N GLN A 22 -4.46 12.00 7.36
CA GLN A 22 -3.32 12.78 7.87
C GLN A 22 -2.66 12.16 9.11
N ASN A 23 -3.41 11.44 9.93
CA ASN A 23 -2.85 10.74 11.08
C ASN A 23 -1.99 9.54 10.66
N ASP A 24 -2.43 8.78 9.65
CA ASP A 24 -1.66 7.67 9.12
C ASP A 24 -0.37 8.16 8.46
N LEU A 25 -0.45 9.26 7.69
CA LEU A 25 0.73 9.89 7.08
C LEU A 25 1.78 10.29 8.14
N LYS A 26 1.36 10.96 9.21
CA LYS A 26 2.26 11.33 10.33
C LYS A 26 2.85 10.10 11.02
N LEU A 27 2.07 9.04 11.16
CA LEU A 27 2.51 7.79 11.74
C LEU A 27 3.57 7.13 10.86
N ILE A 28 3.33 7.08 9.53
CA ILE A 28 4.26 6.55 8.53
C ILE A 28 5.57 7.33 8.56
N GLU A 29 5.54 8.66 8.55
CA GLU A 29 6.75 9.49 8.63
C GLU A 29 7.54 9.22 9.92
N ARG A 30 6.86 9.19 11.06
CA ARG A 30 7.52 8.94 12.35
C ARG A 30 8.15 7.55 12.40
N VAL A 31 7.47 6.51 11.91
CA VAL A 31 8.04 5.15 11.87
C VAL A 31 9.19 5.08 10.86
N ARG A 32 9.08 5.75 9.71
CA ARG A 32 10.15 5.84 8.71
C ARG A 32 11.41 6.44 9.32
N GLU A 33 11.30 7.54 10.06
CA GLU A 33 12.45 8.15 10.75
C GLU A 33 13.11 7.17 11.74
N GLU A 34 12.31 6.42 12.50
CA GLU A 34 12.83 5.42 13.43
C GLU A 34 13.50 4.24 12.71
N LEU A 35 12.94 3.77 11.60
CA LEU A 35 13.55 2.73 10.77
C LEU A 35 14.90 3.19 10.20
N VAL A 36 14.98 4.44 9.71
CA VAL A 36 16.22 5.05 9.24
C VAL A 36 17.25 5.13 10.37
N LYS A 37 16.86 5.55 11.57
CA LYS A 37 17.76 5.57 12.75
C LYS A 37 18.27 4.19 13.13
N ARG A 38 17.43 3.15 12.98
CA ARG A 38 17.80 1.75 13.24
C ARG A 38 18.58 1.10 12.09
N GLY A 39 18.72 1.78 10.95
CA GLY A 39 19.34 1.22 9.74
C GLY A 39 18.53 0.08 9.11
N VAL A 40 17.23 0.03 9.36
CA VAL A 40 16.33 -0.96 8.77
C VAL A 40 15.78 -0.41 7.46
N ASN A 41 16.17 -1.03 6.36
CA ASN A 41 15.66 -0.66 5.04
C ASN A 41 14.31 -1.34 4.79
N PRO A 42 13.32 -0.62 4.24
CA PRO A 42 12.09 -1.25 3.80
C PRO A 42 12.37 -2.29 2.70
N PRO A 43 11.61 -3.40 2.67
CA PRO A 43 11.73 -4.38 1.62
C PRO A 43 11.36 -3.74 0.27
N SER A 44 12.06 -4.16 -0.78
CA SER A 44 11.80 -3.68 -2.14
C SER A 44 10.41 -4.11 -2.60
N TRP A 45 9.80 -3.38 -3.54
CA TRP A 45 8.48 -3.74 -4.08
C TRP A 45 8.51 -5.04 -4.87
N ARG A 46 9.66 -5.38 -5.43
CA ARG A 46 9.93 -6.67 -6.09
C ARG A 46 10.15 -7.80 -5.09
N GLU A 47 10.24 -7.50 -3.80
CA GLU A 47 10.46 -8.49 -2.75
C GLU A 47 9.17 -9.29 -2.52
N THR A 48 9.13 -10.47 -3.12
CA THR A 48 8.07 -11.46 -2.95
C THR A 48 8.28 -12.37 -1.73
N ASP A 49 9.45 -12.31 -1.09
CA ASP A 49 9.78 -13.14 0.08
C ASP A 49 8.88 -12.80 1.29
N PRO A 50 7.97 -13.71 1.69
CA PRO A 50 7.04 -13.45 2.78
C PRO A 50 7.76 -13.34 4.12
N GLU A 51 8.90 -13.99 4.29
CA GLU A 51 9.70 -13.92 5.52
C GLU A 51 10.29 -12.53 5.76
N LYS A 52 10.82 -11.87 4.71
CA LYS A 52 11.40 -10.53 4.84
C LYS A 52 10.32 -9.48 5.13
N ARG A 53 9.18 -9.56 4.45
CA ARG A 53 8.01 -8.74 4.76
C ARG A 53 7.54 -8.93 6.19
N ARG A 54 7.49 -10.17 6.66
CA ARG A 54 7.08 -10.47 8.04
C ARG A 54 8.05 -9.91 9.07
N ARG A 55 9.37 -10.02 8.83
CA ARG A 55 10.38 -9.38 9.69
C ARG A 55 10.23 -7.87 9.72
N PHE A 56 9.98 -7.24 8.57
CA PHE A 56 9.76 -5.79 8.51
C PHE A 56 8.49 -5.37 9.26
N PHE A 57 7.40 -6.14 9.12
CA PHE A 57 6.18 -5.93 9.91
C PHE A 57 6.42 -6.04 11.41
N ASP A 58 7.18 -7.04 11.86
CA ASP A 58 7.51 -7.21 13.28
C ASP A 58 8.36 -6.04 13.81
N GLU A 59 9.30 -5.50 13.01
CA GLU A 59 10.06 -4.30 13.36
C GLU A 59 9.17 -3.04 13.47
N VAL A 60 8.31 -2.80 12.47
CA VAL A 60 7.34 -1.69 12.49
C VAL A 60 6.44 -1.78 13.71
N ARG A 61 5.92 -2.99 14.00
CA ARG A 61 5.09 -3.25 15.17
C ARG A 61 5.83 -2.98 16.47
N SER A 62 7.10 -3.38 16.56
CA SER A 62 7.96 -3.11 17.72
C SER A 62 8.15 -1.61 17.95
N ILE A 63 8.40 -0.82 16.89
CA ILE A 63 8.51 0.64 16.96
C ILE A 63 7.21 1.27 17.47
N LEU A 64 6.06 0.84 16.95
CA LEU A 64 4.77 1.37 17.39
C LEU A 64 4.50 1.05 18.88
N ILE A 65 4.82 -0.16 19.33
CA ILE A 65 4.71 -0.54 20.75
C ILE A 65 5.59 0.36 21.62
N ASP A 66 6.83 0.61 21.20
CA ASP A 66 7.79 1.46 21.93
C ASP A 66 7.31 2.92 22.03
N GLN A 67 6.60 3.40 21.00
CA GLN A 67 5.99 4.74 20.98
C GLN A 67 4.72 4.84 21.83
N GLY A 68 4.29 3.75 22.48
CA GLY A 68 3.11 3.73 23.34
C GLY A 68 1.79 3.63 22.58
N GLU A 69 1.79 3.13 21.35
CA GLU A 69 0.55 2.91 20.61
C GLU A 69 -0.37 1.90 21.30
N ASN A 70 -1.67 2.10 21.13
CA ASN A 70 -2.66 1.23 21.73
C ASN A 70 -2.54 -0.19 21.16
N ARG A 71 -2.36 -1.20 22.00
CA ARG A 71 -2.24 -2.63 21.61
C ARG A 71 -3.37 -3.12 20.69
N THR A 72 -4.55 -2.52 20.74
CA THR A 72 -5.68 -2.89 19.88
C THR A 72 -5.57 -2.27 18.48
N ALA A 73 -4.98 -1.07 18.37
CA ALA A 73 -4.74 -0.37 17.11
C ALA A 73 -3.38 -0.70 16.48
N VAL A 74 -2.41 -1.15 17.29
CA VAL A 74 -1.01 -1.35 16.87
C VAL A 74 -0.88 -2.31 15.71
N ASN A 75 -1.66 -3.39 15.66
CA ASN A 75 -1.59 -4.35 14.55
C ASN A 75 -2.13 -3.73 13.26
N ARG A 76 -3.23 -2.97 13.33
CA ARG A 76 -3.81 -2.29 12.17
C ARG A 76 -2.86 -1.21 11.66
N ASN A 77 -2.34 -0.39 12.57
CA ASN A 77 -1.40 0.68 12.27
C ASN A 77 -0.07 0.12 11.74
N ALA A 78 0.43 -0.96 12.32
CA ALA A 78 1.61 -1.66 11.81
C ALA A 78 1.38 -2.16 10.40
N GLN A 79 0.20 -2.69 10.10
CA GLN A 79 -0.12 -3.19 8.76
C GLN A 79 -0.18 -2.05 7.75
N ILE A 80 -0.85 -0.93 8.07
CA ILE A 80 -0.90 0.27 7.23
C ILE A 80 0.50 0.81 6.96
N VAL A 81 1.32 0.98 7.99
CA VAL A 81 2.68 1.50 7.87
C VAL A 81 3.59 0.55 7.11
N THR A 82 3.50 -0.75 7.40
CA THR A 82 4.25 -1.78 6.68
C THR A 82 3.90 -1.75 5.21
N ASP A 83 2.62 -1.68 4.85
CA ASP A 83 2.17 -1.63 3.46
C ASP A 83 2.61 -0.33 2.78
N ALA A 84 2.46 0.81 3.47
CA ALA A 84 2.84 2.12 2.97
C ALA A 84 4.36 2.32 2.78
N LEU A 85 5.19 1.64 3.60
CA LEU A 85 6.65 1.71 3.54
C LEU A 85 7.27 0.55 2.74
N SER A 86 6.59 -0.59 2.61
CA SER A 86 7.09 -1.72 1.84
C SER A 86 6.76 -1.53 0.38
N GLY A 87 7.78 -1.62 -0.46
CA GLY A 87 7.59 -1.57 -1.89
C GLY A 87 7.06 -0.25 -2.44
N VAL A 88 5.91 -0.31 -3.12
CA VAL A 88 5.27 0.85 -3.77
C VAL A 88 4.12 1.43 -2.93
N GLY A 89 4.14 1.21 -1.62
CA GLY A 89 3.18 1.82 -0.71
C GLY A 89 1.73 1.41 -0.97
N LEU A 90 0.80 2.37 -0.91
CA LEU A 90 -0.63 2.16 -1.22
C LEU A 90 -0.91 1.52 -2.59
N LEU A 91 0.04 1.60 -3.53
CA LEU A 91 -0.11 1.03 -4.86
C LEU A 91 0.32 -0.45 -4.92
N ASP A 92 0.90 -1.00 -3.85
CA ASP A 92 1.41 -2.38 -3.80
C ASP A 92 0.27 -3.39 -3.98
N GLN A 93 -0.88 -3.12 -3.36
CA GLN A 93 -2.08 -3.96 -3.54
C GLN A 93 -2.55 -4.00 -4.99
N LEU A 94 -2.42 -2.87 -5.72
CA LEU A 94 -2.82 -2.75 -7.12
C LEU A 94 -1.79 -3.43 -8.03
N LEU A 95 -0.49 -3.23 -7.79
CA LEU A 95 0.57 -3.89 -8.58
C LEU A 95 0.64 -5.41 -8.40
N ARG A 96 0.16 -5.95 -7.28
CA ARG A 96 0.09 -7.39 -7.05
C ARG A 96 -1.01 -8.07 -7.87
N ASP A 97 -2.01 -7.31 -8.28
CA ASP A 97 -3.13 -7.86 -9.02
C ASP A 97 -2.72 -8.05 -10.49
N PRO A 98 -2.73 -9.28 -11.03
CA PRO A 98 -2.24 -9.56 -12.37
C PRO A 98 -3.11 -8.96 -13.47
N TYR A 99 -4.29 -8.43 -13.14
CA TYR A 99 -5.23 -7.83 -14.07
C TYR A 99 -5.16 -6.29 -14.07
N VAL A 100 -4.38 -5.68 -13.16
CA VAL A 100 -4.09 -4.25 -13.21
C VAL A 100 -3.03 -4.02 -14.28
N GLU A 101 -3.40 -3.25 -15.30
CA GLU A 101 -2.54 -2.95 -16.45
C GLU A 101 -1.75 -1.65 -16.20
N GLU A 102 -2.45 -0.58 -15.82
CA GLU A 102 -1.85 0.73 -15.57
C GLU A 102 -2.42 1.40 -14.32
N ILE A 103 -1.57 2.13 -13.59
CA ILE A 103 -1.94 2.91 -12.41
C ILE A 103 -1.68 4.38 -12.71
N PHE A 104 -2.73 5.20 -12.62
CA PHE A 104 -2.69 6.64 -12.85
C PHE A 104 -2.84 7.37 -11.52
N VAL A 105 -1.89 8.26 -11.22
CA VAL A 105 -1.94 9.12 -10.04
C VAL A 105 -1.96 10.58 -10.49
N ARG A 106 -2.92 11.35 -10.00
CA ARG A 106 -3.04 12.79 -10.29
C ARG A 106 -3.65 13.54 -9.11
N ASN A 107 -2.91 14.50 -8.53
CA ASN A 107 -3.40 15.35 -7.43
C ASN A 107 -3.96 14.51 -6.26
N GLY A 108 -3.22 13.48 -5.87
CA GLY A 108 -3.63 12.50 -4.85
C GLY A 108 -4.76 11.53 -5.24
N HIS A 109 -5.37 11.69 -6.43
CA HIS A 109 -6.38 10.78 -6.94
C HIS A 109 -5.73 9.63 -7.70
N VAL A 110 -6.21 8.43 -7.45
CA VAL A 110 -5.73 7.21 -8.09
C VAL A 110 -6.83 6.61 -8.95
N ALA A 111 -6.45 6.22 -10.16
CA ALA A 111 -7.25 5.42 -11.06
C ALA A 111 -6.42 4.26 -11.56
N VAL A 112 -7.07 3.13 -11.84
CA VAL A 112 -6.41 1.95 -12.42
C VAL A 112 -7.13 1.50 -13.67
N GLU A 113 -6.37 1.10 -14.67
CA GLU A 113 -6.88 0.34 -15.80
C GLU A 113 -6.88 -1.13 -15.43
N TYR A 114 -8.06 -1.74 -15.48
CA TYR A 114 -8.30 -3.13 -15.12
C TYR A 114 -9.12 -3.78 -16.24
N ASP A 115 -8.55 -4.77 -16.92
CA ASP A 115 -9.18 -5.48 -18.05
C ASP A 115 -9.73 -4.49 -19.10
N GLY A 116 -8.92 -3.51 -19.51
CA GLY A 116 -9.30 -2.44 -20.45
C GLY A 116 -10.37 -1.46 -19.94
N THR A 117 -10.74 -1.50 -18.66
CA THR A 117 -11.71 -0.59 -18.03
C THR A 117 -11.05 0.31 -16.99
N PHE A 118 -11.34 1.61 -17.04
CA PHE A 118 -10.84 2.57 -16.05
C PHE A 118 -11.69 2.55 -14.77
N HIS A 119 -11.03 2.32 -13.64
CA HIS A 119 -11.62 2.38 -12.31
C HIS A 119 -11.01 3.52 -11.50
N HIS A 120 -11.82 4.52 -11.16
CA HIS A 120 -11.40 5.62 -10.29
C HIS A 120 -11.55 5.23 -8.82
N LEU A 121 -10.43 5.10 -8.11
CA LEU A 121 -10.40 4.80 -6.67
C LEU A 121 -10.61 6.06 -5.81
N GLY A 122 -10.51 7.24 -6.42
CA GLY A 122 -10.66 8.53 -5.73
C GLY A 122 -9.36 8.97 -5.07
N LYS A 123 -9.45 9.88 -4.08
CA LYS A 123 -8.28 10.39 -3.38
C LYS A 123 -7.78 9.36 -2.35
N LEU A 124 -6.61 8.78 -2.60
CA LEU A 124 -6.02 7.78 -1.70
C LEU A 124 -4.98 8.36 -0.74
N ALA A 125 -4.27 9.40 -1.15
CA ALA A 125 -3.34 10.14 -0.29
C ALA A 125 -3.16 11.56 -0.84
N ASP A 126 -2.35 12.38 -0.18
CA ASP A 126 -1.98 13.70 -0.70
C ASP A 126 -0.87 13.59 -1.78
N ASP A 127 -0.75 14.61 -2.62
CA ASP A 127 0.17 14.56 -3.77
C ASP A 127 1.64 14.40 -3.34
N SER A 128 2.02 15.05 -2.23
CA SER A 128 3.34 14.91 -1.62
C SER A 128 3.68 13.47 -1.22
N TYR A 129 2.70 12.65 -0.85
CA TYR A 129 2.94 11.24 -0.54
C TYR A 129 3.36 10.49 -1.80
N PHE A 130 2.64 10.69 -2.91
CA PHE A 130 2.94 10.04 -4.19
C PHE A 130 4.23 10.54 -4.82
N GLU A 131 4.59 11.81 -4.63
CA GLU A 131 5.88 12.34 -5.05
C GLU A 131 7.04 11.64 -4.31
N ASN A 132 6.96 11.57 -2.97
CA ASN A 132 7.95 10.85 -2.15
C ASN A 132 8.02 9.37 -2.53
N LEU A 133 6.86 8.76 -2.81
CA LEU A 133 6.77 7.37 -3.24
C LEU A 133 7.45 7.17 -4.60
N ALA A 134 7.20 8.04 -5.58
CA ALA A 134 7.81 7.95 -6.90
C ALA A 134 9.34 8.03 -6.82
N VAL A 135 9.88 8.93 -5.98
CA VAL A 135 11.33 9.02 -5.71
C VAL A 135 11.85 7.73 -5.09
N HIS A 136 11.14 7.18 -4.08
CA HIS A 136 11.54 5.94 -3.42
C HIS A 136 11.56 4.74 -4.37
N VAL A 137 10.55 4.62 -5.22
CA VAL A 137 10.45 3.54 -6.21
C VAL A 137 11.54 3.67 -7.28
N ALA A 138 11.83 4.89 -7.73
CA ALA A 138 12.92 5.15 -8.67
C ALA A 138 14.29 4.78 -8.09
N ASP A 139 14.53 5.07 -6.81
CA ASP A 139 15.77 4.71 -6.11
C ASP A 139 15.97 3.19 -5.98
N GLN A 140 14.86 2.44 -5.82
CA GLN A 140 14.89 0.97 -5.76
C GLN A 140 14.91 0.27 -7.12
N GLY A 141 14.61 0.98 -8.22
CA GLY A 141 14.53 0.43 -9.58
C GLY A 141 15.84 0.48 -10.37
N GLY A 142 16.91 1.01 -9.78
CA GLY A 142 18.25 1.16 -10.37
C GLY A 142 19.10 -0.11 -10.35
#